data_AF-A0A9D7TRI8-F1
#
_entry.id   AF-A0A9D7TRI8-F1
#
_cell.length_a   1.000
_cell.length_b   1.000
_cell.length_c   1.000
_cell.angle_alpha   90.00
_cell.angle_beta   90.00
_cell.angle_gamma   90.00
#
_symmetry.space_group_name_H-M   'P 1'
#
loop_
_entity.id
_entity.type
_entity.pdbx_description
1 polymer ?
#
loop_
_entity_poly.entity_id
_entity_poly.type
_entity_poly.pdbx_seq_one_letter_code
_entity_poly.pdbx_strand_id
1 'polypeptide(L)'
;MEDKFVKFSKLYIYIFLSVLAFIVSIGLLMAVLYGFSKMVSSHPVDVAFELIVIALPAVIFSTAYIIFFKRTKFHPSIPVKYISYALFILALAYCAVALVWSIRDYFMLKSSSITEYHTFALLFLAGNVGLLFLIAIIQALTTEKEVDWRERKR
;
A
#
# COMPACT_ATOMS: atom_id res chain seq x y z
N MET A 1 33.44 4.20 -18.30
CA MET A 1 32.70 4.53 -17.06
C MET A 1 31.20 4.69 -17.35
N GLU A 2 30.82 4.85 -18.62
CA GLU A 2 29.45 4.98 -19.12
C GLU A 2 28.51 3.81 -18.78
N ASP A 3 28.95 2.56 -18.87
CA ASP A 3 28.04 1.41 -18.70
C ASP A 3 27.39 1.32 -17.32
N LYS A 4 28.10 1.77 -16.28
CA LYS A 4 27.54 1.83 -14.92
C LYS A 4 26.48 2.93 -14.82
N PHE A 5 26.74 4.10 -15.39
CA PHE A 5 25.80 5.22 -15.40
C PHE A 5 24.53 4.91 -16.19
N VAL A 6 24.65 4.26 -17.35
CA VAL A 6 23.48 3.84 -18.15
C VAL A 6 22.66 2.79 -17.40
N LYS A 7 23.32 1.84 -16.71
CA LYS A 7 22.63 0.81 -15.91
C LYS A 7 21.88 1.41 -14.71
N PHE A 8 22.51 2.31 -13.95
CA PHE A 8 21.85 2.99 -12.82
C PHE A 8 20.76 3.97 -13.29
N SER A 9 20.96 4.65 -14.41
CA SER A 9 19.96 5.54 -15.03
C SER A 9 18.72 4.77 -15.48
N LYS A 10 18.89 3.62 -16.15
CA LYS A 10 17.75 2.73 -16.49
C LYS A 10 17.00 2.26 -15.25
N LEU A 11 17.71 1.83 -14.22
CA LEU A 11 17.09 1.36 -12.98
C LEU A 11 16.28 2.48 -12.31
N TYR A 12 16.84 3.69 -12.25
CA TYR A 12 16.15 4.87 -11.73
C TYR A 12 14.90 5.21 -12.53
N ILE A 13 14.98 5.19 -13.86
CA ILE A 13 13.83 5.40 -14.75
C ILE A 13 12.77 4.33 -14.51
N TYR A 14 13.13 3.05 -14.39
CA TYR A 14 12.14 2.00 -14.14
C TYR A 14 11.47 2.13 -12.77
N ILE A 15 12.21 2.49 -11.72
CA ILE A 15 11.63 2.75 -10.40
C ILE A 15 10.68 3.95 -10.47
N PHE A 16 11.11 5.05 -11.10
CA PHE A 16 10.29 6.25 -11.30
C PHE A 16 9.01 5.95 -12.09
N LEU A 17 9.14 5.25 -13.22
CA LEU A 17 8.01 4.89 -14.07
C LEU A 17 7.07 3.93 -13.34
N SER A 18 7.59 3.03 -12.51
CA SER A 18 6.77 2.11 -11.70
C SER A 18 5.95 2.87 -10.65
N VAL A 19 6.54 3.85 -9.96
CA VAL A 19 5.81 4.69 -9.00
C VAL A 19 4.74 5.54 -9.71
N LEU A 20 5.10 6.15 -10.85
CA LEU A 20 4.16 6.93 -11.66
C LEU A 20 3.01 6.06 -12.18
N ALA A 21 3.34 4.88 -12.72
CA ALA A 21 2.35 3.92 -13.21
C ALA A 21 1.39 3.49 -12.10
N PHE A 22 1.89 3.25 -10.89
CA PHE A 22 1.06 2.93 -9.73
C PHE A 22 0.06 4.05 -9.40
N ILE A 23 0.51 5.32 -9.34
CA ILE A 23 -0.36 6.47 -9.08
C ILE A 23 -1.42 6.63 -10.19
N VAL A 24 -1.00 6.54 -11.45
CA VAL A 24 -1.89 6.64 -12.61
C VAL A 24 -2.89 5.48 -12.61
N SER A 25 -2.48 4.25 -12.30
CA SER A 25 -3.38 3.10 -12.21
C SER A 25 -4.45 3.27 -11.13
N ILE A 26 -4.12 3.86 -9.97
CA ILE A 26 -5.11 4.17 -8.93
C ILE A 26 -6.11 5.22 -9.44
N GLY A 27 -5.63 6.29 -10.07
CA GLY A 27 -6.49 7.33 -10.64
C GLY A 27 -7.42 6.77 -11.73
N LEU A 28 -6.89 5.91 -12.59
CA LEU A 28 -7.65 5.29 -13.68
C LEU A 28 -8.69 4.31 -13.14
N LEU A 29 -8.35 3.53 -12.10
CA LEU A 29 -9.30 2.67 -11.39
C LEU A 29 -10.46 3.50 -10.84
N MET A 30 -10.18 4.62 -10.16
CA MET A 30 -11.22 5.51 -9.64
C MET A 30 -12.09 6.10 -10.75
N ALA A 31 -11.48 6.53 -11.87
CA ALA A 31 -12.20 7.10 -13.00
C ALA A 31 -13.13 6.07 -13.68
N VAL A 32 -12.66 4.82 -13.86
CA VAL A 32 -13.46 3.72 -14.41
C VAL A 32 -14.64 3.41 -13.49
N LEU A 33 -14.38 3.27 -12.19
CA LEU A 33 -15.43 2.97 -11.22
C LEU A 33 -16.47 4.12 -11.14
N TYR A 34 -16.03 5.38 -11.18
CA TYR A 34 -16.93 6.54 -11.21
C TYR A 34 -17.77 6.59 -12.49
N GLY A 35 -17.13 6.38 -13.65
CA GLY A 35 -17.82 6.32 -14.94
C GLY A 35 -18.88 5.21 -14.97
N PHE A 36 -18.55 4.04 -14.43
CA PHE A 36 -19.48 2.92 -14.32
C PHE A 36 -20.66 3.24 -13.41
N SER A 37 -20.43 3.86 -12.24
CA SER A 37 -21.50 4.31 -11.34
C SER A 37 -22.49 5.25 -12.06
N LYS A 38 -21.95 6.24 -12.80
CA LYS A 38 -22.77 7.20 -13.55
C LYS A 38 -23.53 6.58 -14.72
N MET A 39 -22.98 5.55 -15.38
CA MET A 39 -23.70 4.85 -16.45
C MET A 39 -24.88 4.03 -15.93
N VAL A 40 -24.79 3.49 -14.72
CA VAL A 40 -25.84 2.65 -14.12
C VAL A 40 -26.90 3.48 -13.37
N SER A 41 -26.61 4.74 -13.04
CA SER A 41 -27.53 5.80 -12.56
C SER A 41 -28.66 5.30 -11.63
N SER A 42 -28.30 4.52 -10.62
CA SER A 42 -29.24 4.10 -9.59
C SER A 42 -28.68 4.44 -8.22
N HIS A 43 -29.52 4.99 -7.35
CA HIS A 43 -29.18 5.37 -5.98
C HIS A 43 -28.44 4.27 -5.18
N PRO A 44 -28.78 2.96 -5.27
CA PRO A 44 -28.02 1.93 -4.58
C PRO A 44 -26.60 1.73 -5.16
N VAL A 45 -26.39 1.96 -6.45
CA VAL A 45 -25.08 1.80 -7.10
C VAL A 45 -24.13 2.92 -6.72
N ASP A 46 -24.62 4.16 -6.63
CA ASP A 46 -23.82 5.29 -6.17
C ASP A 46 -23.35 5.10 -4.72
N VAL A 47 -24.23 4.61 -3.83
CA VAL A 47 -23.88 4.28 -2.44
C VAL A 47 -22.86 3.14 -2.36
N ALA A 48 -23.03 2.09 -3.17
CA ALA A 48 -22.07 0.98 -3.22
C ALA A 48 -20.70 1.46 -3.73
N PHE A 49 -20.68 2.32 -4.74
CA PHE A 49 -19.46 2.92 -5.28
C PHE A 49 -18.72 3.76 -4.23
N GLU A 50 -19.42 4.64 -3.52
CA GLU A 50 -18.83 5.47 -2.46
C GLU A 50 -18.23 4.63 -1.33
N LEU A 51 -18.93 3.58 -0.89
CA LEU A 51 -18.41 2.65 0.11
C LEU A 51 -17.16 1.90 -0.36
N ILE A 52 -17.12 1.50 -1.64
CA ILE A 52 -15.92 0.88 -2.25
C ILE A 52 -14.75 1.86 -2.25
N VAL A 53 -14.98 3.12 -2.62
CA VAL A 53 -13.95 4.16 -2.63
C VAL A 53 -13.41 4.43 -1.22
N ILE A 54 -14.29 4.47 -0.22
CA ILE A 54 -13.91 4.65 1.19
C ILE A 54 -13.09 3.46 1.72
N ALA A 55 -13.39 2.26 1.27
CA ALA A 55 -12.67 1.05 1.65
C ALA A 55 -11.30 0.91 0.98
N LEU A 56 -11.11 1.57 -0.16
CA LEU A 56 -9.96 1.39 -1.06
C LEU A 56 -8.60 1.56 -0.35
N PRO A 57 -8.34 2.63 0.44
CA PRO A 57 -7.07 2.79 1.16
C PRO A 57 -6.80 1.65 2.14
N ALA A 58 -7.79 1.28 2.95
CA ALA A 58 -7.66 0.22 3.94
C ALA A 58 -7.38 -1.14 3.29
N VAL A 59 -8.03 -1.44 2.17
CA VAL A 59 -7.83 -2.69 1.40
C VAL A 59 -6.43 -2.73 0.78
N ILE A 60 -5.97 -1.63 0.18
CA ILE A 60 -4.61 -1.56 -0.40
C ILE A 60 -3.55 -1.81 0.66
N PHE A 61 -3.60 -1.09 1.79
CA PHE A 61 -2.60 -1.26 2.84
C PHE A 61 -2.68 -2.64 3.50
N SER A 62 -3.89 -3.15 3.76
CA SER A 62 -4.05 -4.50 4.30
C SER A 62 -3.46 -5.55 3.38
N THR A 63 -3.67 -5.42 2.06
CA THR A 63 -3.09 -6.31 1.07
C THR A 63 -1.57 -6.25 1.07
N ALA A 64 -1.00 -5.03 1.12
CA ALA A 64 0.45 -4.85 1.23
C ALA A 64 1.00 -5.53 2.49
N TYR A 65 0.39 -5.31 3.66
CA TYR A 65 0.82 -5.96 4.91
C TYR A 65 0.73 -7.48 4.83
N ILE A 66 -0.33 -8.04 4.22
CA ILE A 66 -0.45 -9.50 4.04
C ILE A 66 0.67 -10.06 3.15
N ILE A 67 1.03 -9.35 2.08
CA ILE A 67 2.14 -9.74 1.21
C ILE A 67 3.47 -9.74 1.99
N PHE A 68 3.76 -8.67 2.73
CA PHE A 68 4.97 -8.57 3.55
C PHE A 68 4.98 -9.60 4.69
N PHE A 69 3.83 -9.86 5.32
CA PHE A 69 3.68 -10.88 6.36
C PHE A 69 4.07 -12.27 5.84
N LYS A 70 3.57 -12.66 4.67
CA LYS A 70 3.92 -13.94 4.02
C LYS A 70 5.42 -14.01 3.68
N ARG A 71 5.99 -12.92 3.15
CA ARG A 71 7.41 -12.86 2.78
C ARG A 71 8.34 -12.97 3.99
N THR A 72 7.96 -12.36 5.11
CA THR A 72 8.74 -12.32 6.35
C THR A 72 8.95 -13.72 6.97
N LYS A 73 8.17 -14.73 6.56
CA LYS A 73 8.35 -16.12 7.01
C LYS A 73 9.74 -16.69 6.70
N PHE A 74 10.38 -16.21 5.64
CA PHE A 74 11.69 -16.70 5.19
C PHE A 74 12.86 -15.79 5.62
N HIS A 75 12.62 -14.81 6.50
CA HIS A 75 13.66 -13.89 6.93
C HIS A 75 14.68 -14.58 7.86
N PRO A 76 16.01 -14.37 7.68
CA PRO A 76 17.05 -15.07 8.44
C PRO A 76 17.13 -14.62 9.91
N SER A 77 16.89 -13.34 10.19
CA SER A 77 16.98 -12.80 11.55
C SER A 77 15.68 -12.98 12.34
N ILE A 78 15.73 -13.89 13.31
CA ILE A 78 14.64 -14.18 14.25
C ILE A 78 14.09 -12.92 14.97
N PRO A 79 14.90 -12.00 15.53
CA PRO A 79 14.35 -10.84 16.24
C PRO A 79 13.57 -9.91 15.31
N VAL A 80 14.08 -9.65 14.10
CA VAL A 80 13.40 -8.82 13.10
C VAL A 80 12.08 -9.45 12.69
N LYS A 81 12.03 -10.77 12.55
CA LYS A 81 10.83 -11.51 12.21
C LYS A 81 9.68 -11.26 13.19
N TYR A 82 9.94 -11.36 14.50
CA TYR A 82 8.93 -11.13 15.53
C TYR A 82 8.49 -9.67 15.60
N ILE A 83 9.44 -8.73 15.50
CA ILE A 83 9.12 -7.29 15.48
C ILE A 83 8.26 -6.95 14.27
N SER A 84 8.64 -7.42 13.08
CA SER A 84 7.85 -7.23 11.86
C SER A 84 6.46 -7.83 11.99
N TYR A 85 6.32 -9.03 12.55
CA TYR A 85 5.00 -9.64 12.75
C TYR A 85 4.11 -8.85 13.72
N ALA A 86 4.66 -8.38 14.84
CA ALA A 86 3.92 -7.54 15.78
C ALA A 86 3.42 -6.27 15.09
N LEU A 87 4.30 -5.60 14.32
CA LEU A 87 3.94 -4.39 13.59
C LEU A 87 2.89 -4.65 12.50
N PHE A 88 2.98 -5.77 11.76
CA PHE A 88 1.97 -6.12 10.75
C PHE A 88 0.60 -6.40 11.38
N ILE A 89 0.55 -7.08 12.52
CA ILE A 89 -0.72 -7.37 13.22
C ILE A 89 -1.35 -6.07 13.71
N LEU A 90 -0.56 -5.18 14.33
CA LEU A 90 -1.04 -3.87 14.78
C LEU A 90 -1.53 -3.01 13.60
N ALA A 91 -0.81 -3.02 12.48
CA ALA A 91 -1.19 -2.26 11.30
C ALA A 91 -2.47 -2.81 10.65
N LEU A 92 -2.63 -4.14 10.55
CA LEU A 92 -3.84 -4.77 10.05
C LEU A 92 -5.05 -4.47 10.96
N ALA A 93 -4.86 -4.52 12.27
CA ALA A 93 -5.90 -4.14 13.22
C ALA A 93 -6.29 -2.67 13.06
N TYR A 94 -5.31 -1.77 12.91
CA TYR A 94 -5.56 -0.35 12.66
C TYR A 94 -6.31 -0.10 11.34
N CYS A 95 -5.95 -0.80 10.25
CA CYS A 95 -6.69 -0.75 8.99
C CYS A 95 -8.15 -1.19 9.15
N ALA A 96 -8.40 -2.28 9.89
CA ALA A 96 -9.75 -2.76 10.14
C ALA A 96 -10.58 -1.76 10.96
N VAL A 97 -10.00 -1.22 12.04
CA VAL A 97 -10.68 -0.23 12.89
C VAL A 97 -10.98 1.05 12.12
N ALA A 98 -10.01 1.58 11.37
CA ALA A 98 -10.19 2.77 10.55
C ALA A 98 -11.27 2.57 9.48
N LEU A 99 -11.34 1.38 8.87
CA LEU A 99 -12.39 1.05 7.91
C LEU A 99 -13.77 1.04 8.55
N VAL A 100 -13.93 0.42 9.73
CA VAL A 100 -15.19 0.39 10.46
C VAL A 100 -15.63 1.80 10.86
N TRP A 101 -14.71 2.65 11.31
CA TRP A 101 -15.01 4.05 11.60
C TRP A 101 -15.40 4.83 10.35
N SER A 102 -14.68 4.70 9.23
CA SER A 102 -15.08 5.37 7.99
C SER A 102 -16.47 4.93 7.49
N ILE A 103 -16.81 3.65 7.61
CA ILE A 103 -18.15 3.15 7.24
C ILE A 103 -19.21 3.76 8.18
N ARG A 104 -18.94 3.84 9.48
CA ARG A 104 -19.83 4.51 10.43
C ARG A 104 -20.01 5.99 10.07
N ASP A 105 -18.91 6.68 9.78
CA ASP A 105 -18.91 8.10 9.43
C ASP A 105 -19.73 8.36 8.17
N TYR A 106 -19.63 7.48 7.17
CA TYR A 106 -20.44 7.54 5.95
C TYR A 106 -21.94 7.58 6.25
N PHE A 107 -22.42 6.70 7.12
CA PHE A 107 -23.85 6.66 7.48
C PHE A 107 -24.27 7.80 8.42
N MET A 108 -23.35 8.38 9.19
CA MET A 108 -23.64 9.42 10.19
C MET A 108 -23.54 10.85 9.63
N LEU A 109 -22.48 11.17 8.89
CA LEU A 109 -22.20 12.52 8.40
C LEU A 109 -22.93 12.84 7.10
N LYS A 110 -23.24 11.82 6.27
CA LYS A 110 -23.79 11.98 4.90
C LYS A 110 -23.02 13.01 4.04
N SER A 111 -21.76 13.27 4.38
CA SER A 111 -20.92 14.21 3.66
C SER A 111 -20.32 13.53 2.43
N SER A 112 -20.37 14.20 1.29
CA SER A 112 -19.72 13.75 0.06
C SER A 112 -18.23 14.08 0.01
N SER A 113 -17.67 14.71 1.06
CA SER A 113 -16.24 15.00 1.12
C SER A 113 -15.42 13.79 1.57
N ILE A 114 -14.46 13.38 0.73
CA ILE A 114 -13.56 12.26 1.04
C ILE A 114 -12.65 12.52 2.25
N THR A 115 -12.42 13.80 2.61
CA THR A 115 -11.47 14.18 3.66
C THR A 115 -11.98 13.92 5.07
N GLU A 116 -13.30 13.70 5.21
CA GLU A 116 -13.94 13.45 6.50
C GLU A 116 -13.78 11.99 6.97
N TYR A 117 -13.37 11.09 6.06
CA TYR A 117 -13.21 9.67 6.38
C TYR A 117 -11.84 9.36 6.95
N HIS A 118 -11.82 8.58 8.04
CA HIS A 118 -10.59 8.17 8.73
C HIS A 118 -9.59 7.41 7.83
N THR A 119 -10.08 6.68 6.82
CA THR A 119 -9.26 5.98 5.82
C THR A 119 -8.54 6.91 4.84
N PHE A 120 -8.99 8.16 4.72
CA PHE A 120 -8.34 9.22 3.92
C PHE A 120 -7.62 10.25 4.80
N ALA A 121 -7.65 10.10 6.13
CA ALA A 121 -6.90 10.97 7.02
C ALA A 121 -5.41 10.89 6.71
N LEU A 122 -4.73 12.04 6.69
CA LEU A 122 -3.30 12.13 6.40
C LEU A 122 -2.47 11.21 7.31
N LEU A 123 -2.84 11.15 8.60
CA LEU A 123 -2.18 10.28 9.58
C LEU A 123 -2.32 8.80 9.21
N PHE A 124 -3.48 8.38 8.71
CA PHE A 124 -3.71 7.01 8.26
C PHE A 124 -2.86 6.69 7.03
N LEU A 125 -2.93 7.53 5.99
CA LEU A 125 -2.20 7.33 4.74
C LEU A 125 -0.68 7.36 4.97
N ALA A 126 -0.16 8.45 5.54
CA ALA A 126 1.26 8.63 5.78
C ALA A 126 1.80 7.64 6.81
N GLY A 127 1.02 7.30 7.83
CA GLY A 127 1.40 6.32 8.85
C GLY A 127 1.58 4.92 8.26
N ASN A 128 0.64 4.46 7.43
CA ASN A 128 0.75 3.14 6.79
C ASN A 128 1.92 3.08 5.79
N VAL A 129 2.09 4.12 4.95
CA VAL A 129 3.23 4.21 4.02
C VAL A 129 4.56 4.24 4.79
N GLY A 130 4.66 5.08 5.82
CA GLY A 130 5.87 5.20 6.63
C GLY A 130 6.23 3.92 7.36
N LEU A 131 5.23 3.21 7.91
CA LEU A 131 5.44 1.93 8.58
C LEU A 131 5.90 0.85 7.60
N LEU A 132 5.26 0.73 6.42
CA LEU A 132 5.70 -0.20 5.36
C LEU A 132 7.14 0.08 4.94
N PHE A 133 7.49 1.35 4.75
CA PHE A 133 8.83 1.77 4.36
C PHE A 133 9.86 1.44 5.45
N LEU A 134 9.55 1.73 6.71
CA LEU A 134 10.44 1.44 7.84
C LEU A 134 10.69 -0.06 7.99
N ILE A 135 9.64 -0.88 7.89
CA ILE A 135 9.78 -2.35 7.96
C ILE A 135 10.62 -2.85 6.78
N ALA A 136 10.41 -2.33 5.57
CA ALA A 136 11.19 -2.69 4.41
C ALA A 136 12.68 -2.37 4.59
N ILE A 137 13.03 -1.21 5.18
CA ILE A 137 14.41 -0.85 5.50
C ILE A 137 15.01 -1.81 6.51
N ILE A 138 14.31 -2.08 7.63
CA ILE A 138 14.81 -2.99 8.68
C ILE A 138 15.08 -4.39 8.09
N GLN A 139 14.17 -4.90 7.26
CA GLN A 139 14.35 -6.18 6.59
C GLN A 139 15.52 -6.13 5.61
N ALA A 140 15.65 -5.07 4.80
CA ALA A 140 16.75 -4.93 3.85
C ALA A 140 18.13 -4.90 4.54
N LEU A 141 18.26 -4.17 5.66
CA LEU A 141 19.52 -4.05 6.40
C LEU A 141 19.95 -5.34 7.12
N THR A 142 19.02 -6.26 7.36
CA THR A 142 19.27 -7.51 8.09
C THR A 142 19.20 -8.76 7.22
N THR A 143 18.97 -8.57 5.92
CA THR A 143 19.09 -9.65 4.92
C THR A 143 20.57 -9.90 4.66
N GLU A 144 20.97 -11.17 4.53
CA GLU A 144 22.35 -11.50 4.15
C GLU A 144 22.72 -10.83 2.82
N LYS A 145 23.96 -10.33 2.74
CA LYS A 145 24.46 -9.69 1.53
C LYS A 145 24.41 -10.72 0.40
N GLU A 146 23.59 -10.46 -0.61
CA GLU A 146 23.45 -11.38 -1.73
C GLU A 146 24.82 -11.62 -2.37
N VAL A 147 25.26 -12.87 -2.41
CA VAL A 147 26.58 -13.26 -2.95
C VAL A 147 26.72 -12.68 -4.34
N ASP A 148 27.73 -11.83 -4.53
CA ASP A 148 27.96 -11.11 -5.78
C ASP A 148 28.10 -12.15 -6.90
N TRP A 149 27.49 -11.88 -8.06
CA TRP A 149 27.37 -12.84 -9.17
C TRP A 149 28.73 -13.36 -9.68
N ARG A 150 29.83 -12.69 -9.33
CA ARG A 150 31.20 -13.14 -9.57
C ARG A 150 31.66 -14.29 -8.67
N GLU A 151 31.15 -14.39 -7.46
CA GLU A 151 31.51 -15.45 -6.51
C GLU A 151 30.74 -16.75 -6.76
N ARG A 152 29.58 -16.69 -7.43
CA ARG A 152 28.79 -17.89 -7.82
C ARG A 152 29.44 -18.75 -8.92
N LYS A 153 30.44 -18.24 -9.63
CA LYS A 153 31.10 -18.92 -10.76
C LYS A 153 32.48 -19.48 -10.43
N ARG A 154 32.91 -19.45 -9.18
CA ARG A 154 34.21 -19.95 -8.74
C ARG A 154 34.09 -21.28 -8.03
#